data_AF-A0A1J4TRV7-F1
#
_entry.id   AF-A0A1J4TRV7-F1
#
_cell.length_a   1.000
_cell.length_b   1.000
_cell.length_c   1.000
_cell.angle_alpha   90.00
_cell.angle_beta   90.00
_cell.angle_gamma   90.00
#
_symmetry.space_group_name_H-M   'P 1'
#
loop_
_entity.id
_entity.type
_entity.pdbx_description
1 polymer ?
#
loop_
_entity_poly.entity_id
_entity_poly.type
_entity_poly.pdbx_seq_one_letter_code
_entity_poly.pdbx_strand_id
1 'polypeptide(L)'
;MLMEPFSNFNLEKTLGKKRIEVHRFTNISNYLLHAVSLFNHNKKMLKEARPYLKYHIFGHGTESVGFAHKVIKQGFDGVVHIKPFGCIPEIDAMPALYNIAKDYKVPIIYFSFDSLTSETGVNTRLDAFSDMLVMRREKKHD
;
A
#
# COMPACT_ATOMS: atom_id res chain seq x y z
N MET A 1 2.71 -5.60 -12.05
CA MET A 1 3.04 -4.20 -11.73
C MET A 1 3.94 -4.08 -10.50
N LEU A 2 3.55 -4.57 -9.32
CA LEU A 2 4.42 -4.53 -8.11
C LEU A 2 5.69 -5.39 -8.21
N MET A 3 5.63 -6.55 -8.89
CA MET A 3 6.78 -7.45 -9.03
C MET A 3 7.75 -7.05 -10.14
N GLU A 4 7.33 -6.21 -11.09
CA GLU A 4 8.14 -5.78 -12.24
C GLU A 4 8.61 -4.34 -12.01
N PRO A 5 9.89 -4.10 -11.65
CA PRO A 5 10.38 -2.78 -11.24
C PRO A 5 10.19 -1.71 -12.31
N PHE A 6 10.25 -2.06 -13.60
CA PHE A 6 10.01 -1.09 -14.67
C PHE A 6 8.56 -0.59 -14.67
N SER A 7 7.59 -1.44 -14.32
CA SER A 7 6.16 -1.11 -14.34
C SER A 7 5.71 -0.16 -13.24
N ASN A 8 6.56 0.11 -12.23
CA ASN A 8 6.29 1.04 -11.14
C ASN A 8 7.33 2.17 -11.06
N PHE A 9 8.08 2.40 -12.15
CA PHE A 9 9.17 3.37 -12.25
C PHE A 9 10.26 3.21 -11.18
N ASN A 10 10.58 1.95 -10.82
CA ASN A 10 11.63 1.61 -9.86
C ASN A 10 11.43 2.28 -8.50
N LEU A 11 10.18 2.43 -8.05
CA LEU A 11 9.79 3.12 -6.83
C LEU A 11 10.61 2.68 -5.60
N GLU A 12 10.83 1.37 -5.46
CA GLU A 12 11.66 0.81 -4.37
C GLU A 12 13.11 1.31 -4.41
N LYS A 13 13.70 1.38 -5.60
CA LYS A 13 15.08 1.86 -5.77
C LYS A 13 15.19 3.35 -5.45
N THR A 14 14.19 4.14 -5.85
CA THR A 14 14.11 5.57 -5.56
C THR A 14 13.99 5.82 -4.05
N LEU A 15 13.11 5.08 -3.35
CA LEU A 15 12.99 5.16 -1.89
C LEU A 15 14.25 4.65 -1.17
N GLY A 16 14.87 3.58 -1.67
CA GLY A 16 16.12 3.04 -1.12
C GLY A 16 17.28 4.05 -1.17
N LYS A 17 17.37 4.86 -2.24
CA LYS A 17 18.36 5.95 -2.32
C LYS A 17 18.15 7.02 -1.23
N LYS A 18 16.92 7.20 -0.75
CA LYS A 18 16.58 8.08 0.38
C LYS A 18 16.75 7.41 1.76
N ARG A 19 17.36 6.22 1.82
CA ARG A 19 17.51 5.42 3.05
C ARG A 19 16.17 5.03 3.68
N ILE A 20 15.12 4.88 2.86
CA ILE A 20 13.82 4.38 3.27
C ILE A 20 13.77 2.87 2.99
N GLU A 21 13.50 2.09 4.03
CA GLU A 21 13.28 0.65 3.89
C GLU A 21 11.85 0.40 3.41
N VAL A 22 11.72 -0.36 2.32
CA VAL A 22 10.42 -0.67 1.70
C VAL A 22 10.11 -2.14 1.87
N HIS A 23 9.00 -2.44 2.56
CA HIS A 23 8.49 -3.79 2.66
C HIS A 23 7.35 -4.01 1.67
N ARG A 24 7.49 -5.04 0.84
CA ARG A 24 6.45 -5.49 -0.08
C ARG A 24 5.61 -6.61 0.52
N PHE A 25 4.30 -6.54 0.31
CA PHE A 25 3.37 -7.61 0.70
C PHE A 25 3.15 -8.63 -0.42
N THR A 26 3.14 -8.18 -1.66
CA THR A 26 2.95 -9.04 -2.84
C THR A 26 4.31 -9.42 -3.41
N ASN A 27 4.84 -10.58 -3.00
CA ASN A 27 6.03 -11.20 -3.60
C ASN A 27 5.64 -12.56 -4.23
N ILE A 28 6.50 -13.11 -5.10
CA ILE A 28 6.23 -14.37 -5.81
C ILE A 28 5.96 -15.51 -4.83
N SER A 29 6.72 -15.57 -3.73
CA SER A 29 6.55 -16.57 -2.68
C SER A 29 5.17 -16.48 -2.02
N ASN A 30 4.72 -15.29 -1.65
CA ASN A 30 3.39 -15.06 -1.09
C ASN A 30 2.32 -15.37 -2.12
N TYR A 31 2.48 -14.95 -3.38
CA TYR A 31 1.53 -15.27 -4.44
C TYR A 31 1.36 -16.78 -4.63
N LEU A 32 2.46 -17.53 -4.63
CA LEU A 32 2.45 -18.99 -4.74
C LEU A 32 1.82 -19.64 -3.49
N LEU A 33 2.14 -19.16 -2.30
CA LEU A 33 1.50 -19.58 -1.04
C LEU A 33 0.00 -19.25 -1.01
N HIS A 34 -0.40 -18.10 -1.56
CA HIS A 34 -1.80 -17.71 -1.71
C HIS A 34 -2.51 -18.66 -2.64
N ALA A 35 -1.94 -18.98 -3.81
CA ALA A 35 -2.54 -19.93 -4.75
C ALA A 35 -2.84 -21.30 -4.10
N VAL A 36 -2.02 -21.74 -3.15
CA VAL A 36 -2.22 -23.00 -2.42
C VAL A 36 -3.18 -22.86 -1.21
N SER A 37 -3.37 -21.66 -0.66
CA SER A 37 -4.13 -21.41 0.60
C SER A 37 -5.13 -20.24 0.51
N LEU A 38 -5.74 -20.05 -0.67
CA LEU A 38 -6.64 -18.93 -1.02
C LEU A 38 -7.73 -18.67 0.03
N PHE A 39 -8.42 -19.71 0.49
CA PHE A 39 -9.56 -19.58 1.41
C PHE A 39 -9.15 -19.11 2.82
N ASN A 40 -8.05 -19.64 3.34
CA ASN A 40 -7.59 -19.29 4.69
C ASN A 40 -6.99 -17.88 4.72
N HIS A 41 -6.34 -17.47 3.63
CA HIS A 41 -5.75 -16.14 3.56
C HIS A 41 -6.81 -15.03 3.55
N ASN A 42 -7.81 -15.13 2.67
CA ASN A 42 -8.88 -14.13 2.58
C ASN A 42 -9.65 -13.97 3.90
N LYS A 43 -9.94 -15.09 4.59
CA LYS A 43 -10.59 -15.05 5.90
C LYS A 43 -9.73 -14.33 6.95
N LYS A 44 -8.42 -14.54 6.92
CA LYS A 44 -7.47 -13.85 7.80
C LYS A 44 -7.41 -12.36 7.50
N MET A 45 -7.30 -11.98 6.22
CA MET A 45 -7.23 -10.56 5.83
C MET A 45 -8.54 -9.84 6.12
N LEU A 46 -9.69 -10.49 5.90
CA LEU A 46 -10.98 -9.94 6.30
C LEU A 46 -11.05 -9.74 7.82
N LYS A 47 -10.51 -10.66 8.62
CA LYS A 47 -10.45 -10.50 10.08
C LYS A 47 -9.60 -9.29 10.48
N GLU A 48 -8.46 -9.07 9.83
CA GLU A 48 -7.66 -7.86 10.05
C GLU A 48 -8.42 -6.60 9.60
N ALA A 49 -9.11 -6.65 8.45
CA ALA A 49 -9.86 -5.53 7.91
C ALA A 49 -11.20 -5.25 8.62
N ARG A 50 -11.66 -6.12 9.53
CA ARG A 50 -12.98 -6.06 10.19
C ARG A 50 -13.42 -4.69 10.72
N PRO A 51 -12.54 -3.86 11.32
CA PRO A 51 -12.97 -2.54 11.80
C PRO A 51 -13.42 -1.60 10.68
N TYR A 52 -12.98 -1.86 9.45
CA TYR A 52 -13.22 -1.02 8.28
C TYR A 52 -14.03 -1.72 7.17
N LEU A 53 -14.05 -3.06 7.15
CA LEU A 53 -14.78 -3.87 6.18
C LEU A 53 -15.65 -4.93 6.87
N LYS A 54 -16.96 -4.90 6.56
CA LYS A 54 -17.92 -5.93 7.01
C LYS A 54 -17.87 -7.18 6.13
N TYR A 55 -17.67 -7.00 4.84
CA TYR A 55 -17.71 -8.07 3.82
C TYR A 55 -16.42 -8.10 3.01
N HIS A 56 -16.15 -9.25 2.40
CA HIS A 56 -15.01 -9.41 1.50
C HIS A 56 -15.24 -8.60 0.22
N ILE A 57 -14.33 -7.67 -0.05
CA ILE A 57 -14.15 -7.06 -1.37
C ILE A 57 -13.29 -8.02 -2.19
N PHE A 58 -13.81 -8.42 -3.36
CA PHE A 58 -13.16 -9.32 -4.31
C PHE A 58 -11.82 -8.77 -4.85
N GLY A 59 -11.07 -9.61 -5.57
CA GLY A 59 -9.74 -9.25 -6.03
C GLY A 59 -8.81 -8.99 -4.85
N HIS A 60 -8.08 -7.88 -4.88
CA HIS A 60 -7.13 -7.51 -3.84
C HIS A 60 -7.67 -6.50 -2.82
N GLY A 61 -8.92 -6.04 -2.94
CA GLY A 61 -9.44 -4.96 -2.09
C GLY A 61 -9.44 -5.30 -0.59
N THR A 62 -9.83 -6.51 -0.22
CA THR A 62 -9.77 -6.95 1.20
C THR A 62 -8.34 -7.09 1.70
N GLU A 63 -7.44 -7.59 0.86
CA GLU A 63 -6.03 -7.74 1.20
C GLU A 63 -5.40 -6.37 1.40
N SER A 64 -5.64 -5.41 0.50
CA SER A 64 -5.14 -4.04 0.59
C SER A 64 -5.52 -3.36 1.91
N VAL A 65 -6.80 -3.45 2.32
CA VAL A 65 -7.24 -2.91 3.63
C VAL A 65 -6.65 -3.67 4.81
N GLY A 66 -6.66 -5.01 4.76
CA GLY A 66 -6.15 -5.85 5.83
C GLY A 66 -4.65 -5.66 6.07
N PHE A 67 -3.85 -5.59 4.99
CA PHE A 67 -2.43 -5.32 5.07
C PHE A 67 -2.16 -3.90 5.55
N ALA A 68 -2.82 -2.88 5.00
CA ALA A 68 -2.64 -1.50 5.46
C ALA A 68 -2.91 -1.37 6.96
N HIS A 69 -4.01 -1.94 7.46
CA HIS A 69 -4.32 -1.93 8.88
C HIS A 69 -3.26 -2.68 9.71
N LYS A 70 -2.83 -3.86 9.26
CA LYS A 70 -1.82 -4.67 9.95
C LYS A 70 -0.49 -3.93 10.09
N VAL A 71 -0.01 -3.31 9.01
CA VAL A 71 1.35 -2.74 8.96
C VAL A 71 1.41 -1.43 9.70
N ILE A 72 0.35 -0.63 9.64
CA ILE A 72 0.22 0.58 10.45
C ILE A 72 0.29 0.23 11.94
N LYS A 73 -0.36 -0.85 12.37
CA LYS A 73 -0.25 -1.36 13.76
C LYS A 73 1.13 -1.91 14.11
N GLN A 74 1.94 -2.29 13.12
CA GLN A 74 3.32 -2.73 13.31
C GLN A 74 4.32 -1.55 13.40
N GLY A 75 3.84 -0.31 13.32
CA GLY A 75 4.67 0.89 13.50
C GLY A 75 5.28 1.44 12.22
N PHE A 76 4.74 1.09 11.05
CA PHE A 76 5.19 1.66 9.77
C PHE A 76 4.86 3.15 9.67
N ASP A 77 5.79 3.94 9.14
CA ASP A 77 5.65 5.40 9.05
C ASP A 77 4.68 5.87 7.95
N GLY A 78 4.45 5.05 6.93
CA GLY A 78 3.57 5.36 5.80
C GLY A 78 3.25 4.14 4.94
N VAL A 79 2.24 4.27 4.08
CA VAL A 79 1.86 3.23 3.11
C VAL A 79 1.81 3.80 1.70
N VAL A 80 2.37 3.06 0.74
CA VAL A 80 2.28 3.37 -0.68
C VAL A 80 1.33 2.37 -1.33
N HIS A 81 0.16 2.83 -1.74
CA HIS A 81 -0.85 2.02 -2.40
C HIS A 81 -0.74 2.17 -3.92
N ILE A 82 -0.45 1.07 -4.61
CA ILE A 82 -0.22 1.02 -6.05
C ILE A 82 -1.29 0.17 -6.70
N LYS A 83 -2.01 0.73 -7.69
CA LYS A 83 -3.02 0.01 -8.45
C LYS A 83 -2.97 0.36 -9.94
N PRO A 84 -3.41 -0.54 -10.85
CA PRO A 84 -3.70 -0.14 -12.21
C PRO A 84 -4.95 0.77 -12.25
N PHE A 85 -5.01 1.61 -13.28
CA PHE A 85 -6.22 2.40 -13.55
C PHE A 85 -7.43 1.48 -13.81
N GLY A 86 -8.61 1.86 -13.29
CA GLY A 86 -9.84 1.09 -13.46
C GLY A 86 -9.97 -0.18 -12.59
N CYS A 87 -9.10 -0.42 -11.62
CA CYS A 87 -9.26 -1.54 -10.68
C CYS A 87 -10.40 -1.27 -9.68
N ILE A 88 -11.64 -1.63 -10.05
CA ILE A 88 -12.85 -1.38 -9.26
C ILE A 88 -12.74 -1.88 -7.82
N PRO A 89 -12.27 -3.11 -7.53
CA PRO A 89 -12.20 -3.57 -6.14
C PRO A 89 -11.22 -2.76 -5.27
N GLU A 90 -10.19 -2.16 -5.88
CA GLU A 90 -9.29 -1.26 -5.16
C GLU A 90 -9.89 0.12 -4.96
N ILE A 91 -10.73 0.59 -5.89
CA ILE A 91 -11.50 1.83 -5.70
C ILE A 91 -12.47 1.68 -4.53
N ASP A 92 -13.16 0.54 -4.43
CA ASP A 92 -14.07 0.23 -3.32
C ASP A 92 -13.34 0.10 -1.97
N ALA A 93 -12.06 -0.25 -1.98
CA ALA A 93 -11.21 -0.31 -0.79
C ALA A 93 -10.73 1.07 -0.30
N MET A 94 -10.70 2.10 -1.17
CA MET A 94 -10.14 3.41 -0.83
C MET A 94 -10.82 4.10 0.36
N PRO A 95 -12.16 4.09 0.54
CA PRO A 95 -12.79 4.68 1.71
C PRO A 95 -12.32 4.05 3.03
N ALA A 96 -12.15 2.73 3.05
CA ALA A 96 -11.63 2.00 4.21
C ALA A 96 -10.17 2.40 4.48
N LEU A 97 -9.33 2.47 3.44
CA LEU A 97 -7.93 2.92 3.55
C LEU A 97 -7.83 4.38 4.05
N TYR A 98 -8.72 5.26 3.59
CA TYR A 98 -8.79 6.64 4.07
C TYR A 98 -9.13 6.72 5.56
N ASN A 99 -10.10 5.94 6.02
CA ASN A 99 -10.46 5.87 7.44
C ASN A 99 -9.29 5.34 8.29
N ILE A 100 -8.61 4.29 7.83
CA ILE A 100 -7.39 3.78 8.49
C ILE A 100 -6.32 4.88 8.61
N ALA A 101 -6.05 5.60 7.52
CA ALA A 101 -5.06 6.67 7.50
C ALA A 101 -5.38 7.77 8.51
N LYS A 102 -6.67 8.12 8.62
CA LYS A 102 -7.18 9.14 9.56
C LYS A 102 -7.09 8.68 11.01
N ASP A 103 -7.56 7.47 11.30
CA ASP A 103 -7.67 6.95 12.67
C ASP A 103 -6.29 6.74 13.31
N TYR A 104 -5.33 6.22 12.53
CA TYR A 104 -3.97 5.97 13.01
C TYR A 104 -3.02 7.14 12.75
N LYS A 105 -3.47 8.20 12.05
CA LYS A 105 -2.62 9.33 11.64
C LYS A 105 -1.37 8.85 10.90
N VAL A 106 -1.50 7.84 10.04
CA VAL A 106 -0.42 7.34 9.17
C VAL A 106 -0.78 7.66 7.73
N PRO A 107 0.07 8.41 7.01
CA PRO A 107 -0.27 8.85 5.66
C PRO A 107 -0.20 7.69 4.65
N ILE A 108 -1.16 7.68 3.72
CA ILE A 108 -1.23 6.73 2.63
C ILE A 108 -1.23 7.50 1.32
N ILE A 109 -0.28 7.21 0.42
CA ILE A 109 -0.23 7.77 -0.93
C ILE A 109 -0.77 6.76 -1.94
N TYR A 110 -1.55 7.23 -2.90
CA TYR A 110 -2.16 6.41 -3.93
C TYR A 110 -1.55 6.72 -5.30
N PHE A 111 -1.02 5.69 -5.95
CA PHE A 111 -0.58 5.72 -7.33
C PHE A 111 -1.49 4.84 -8.18
N SER A 112 -2.04 5.43 -9.23
CA SER A 112 -2.80 4.74 -10.26
C SER A 112 -1.98 4.81 -11.54
N PHE A 113 -1.62 3.67 -12.10
CA PHE A 113 -0.79 3.59 -13.31
C PHE A 113 -1.63 3.23 -14.52
N ASP A 114 -1.41 3.95 -15.61
CA ASP A 114 -1.89 3.70 -16.97
C ASP A 114 -0.76 4.00 -17.99
N SER A 115 -1.02 3.77 -19.28
CA SER A 115 -0.04 4.01 -20.35
C SER A 115 0.36 5.48 -20.53
N LEU A 116 -0.39 6.43 -19.95
CA LEU A 116 -0.17 7.87 -20.05
C LEU A 116 0.49 8.45 -18.78
N THR A 117 0.82 7.60 -17.81
CA THR A 117 1.35 8.05 -16.52
C THR A 117 2.77 8.57 -16.70
N SER A 118 2.97 9.86 -16.41
CA SER A 118 4.29 10.50 -16.43
C SER A 118 5.16 10.03 -15.26
N GLU A 119 6.31 9.43 -15.58
CA GLU A 119 7.34 9.03 -14.61
C GLU A 119 7.76 10.20 -13.71
N THR A 120 7.98 11.39 -14.29
CA THR A 120 8.38 12.59 -13.54
C THR A 120 7.36 12.98 -12.49
N GLY A 121 6.07 12.88 -12.82
CA GLY A 121 4.98 13.18 -11.87
C GLY A 121 4.92 12.18 -10.71
N VAL A 122 5.16 10.89 -10.98
CA VAL A 122 5.22 9.86 -9.94
C VAL A 122 6.40 10.09 -9.01
N ASN A 123 7.60 10.33 -9.55
CA ASN A 123 8.81 10.58 -8.75
C ASN A 123 8.67 11.82 -7.87
N THR A 124 8.15 12.94 -8.40
CA THR A 124 7.97 14.17 -7.62
C THR A 124 7.00 13.97 -6.45
N ARG A 125 5.89 13.25 -6.67
CA ARG A 125 4.91 12.96 -5.61
C ARG A 125 5.48 11.99 -4.56
N LEU A 126 6.29 11.02 -5.00
CA LEU A 126 6.98 10.09 -4.12
C LEU A 126 8.03 10.79 -3.26
N ASP A 127 8.76 11.74 -3.85
CA ASP A 127 9.75 12.57 -3.15
C ASP A 127 9.07 13.40 -2.07
N ALA A 128 8.01 14.13 -2.42
CA ALA A 128 7.25 14.92 -1.46
C ALA A 128 6.65 14.06 -0.33
N PHE A 129 6.19 12.84 -0.65
CA PHE A 129 5.70 11.90 0.35
C PHE A 129 6.80 11.44 1.30
N SER A 130 7.98 11.12 0.76
CA SER A 130 9.15 10.71 1.53
C SER A 130 9.61 11.81 2.49
N ASP A 131 9.70 13.04 1.99
CA ASP A 131 10.14 14.19 2.79
C ASP A 131 9.15 14.47 3.93
N MET A 132 7.83 14.38 3.66
CA MET A 132 6.79 14.47 4.68
C MET A 132 6.93 13.37 5.76
N LEU A 133 7.29 12.13 5.40
CA LEU A 133 7.51 11.05 6.36
C LEU A 133 8.68 11.36 7.31
N VAL A 134 9.80 11.84 6.75
CA VAL A 134 10.99 12.21 7.54
C VAL A 134 10.63 13.33 8.52
N MET A 135 9.96 14.39 8.06
CA MET A 135 9.53 15.50 8.91
C MET A 135 8.58 15.07 10.05
N ARG A 136 7.69 14.11 9.79
CA ARG A 136 6.80 13.55 10.82
C ARG A 136 7.57 12.75 11.87
N ARG A 137 8.65 12.07 11.46
CA ARG A 137 9.50 11.30 12.35
C ARG A 137 10.33 12.22 13.26
N GLU A 138 10.94 13.25 12.70
CA GLU A 138 11.71 14.25 13.44
C GLU A 138 10.85 14.92 14.52
N LYS A 139 9.64 15.36 14.17
CA LYS A 139 8.68 15.95 15.13
C LYS A 139 8.22 15.02 16.26
N LYS A 140 8.44 13.70 16.17
CA LYS A 140 8.16 12.75 17.26
C LYS A 140 9.34 12.58 18.22
N HIS A 141 10.54 13.04 17.83
CA HIS A 141 11.77 12.91 18.61
C HIS A 141 12.11 14.19 19.41
N ASP A 142 11.36 15.27 19.19
CA ASP A 142 11.34 16.49 20.02
C ASP A 142 10.23 16.42 21.09
#